data_AF-A0A2N5NK04-F1
#
_entry.id   AF-A0A2N5NK04-F1
#
_cell.length_a   1.000
_cell.length_b   1.000
_cell.length_c   1.000
_cell.angle_alpha   90.00
_cell.angle_beta   90.00
_cell.angle_gamma   90.00
#
_symmetry.space_group_name_H-M   'P 1'
#
loop_
_entity.id
_entity.type
_entity.pdbx_description
1 polymer ?
#
loop_
_entity_poly.entity_id
_entity_poly.type
_entity_poly.pdbx_seq_one_letter_code
_entity_poly.pdbx_strand_id
1 'polypeptide(L)'
;MIALKLTNVKACMSHLLLMDTFDSFLLIEGEIMTFNTFKIDGFIQKNFYTSEELEQMGTLPEYAYWKQLREYCFSLIKGKKTPLGFRFVFSLSPKSIARLIEQNELGLNADDIQGLYLNLRYDSTGLQCITGTSFKSFSMDKSLEHAWDNMVQKFFQKKGLDFEIL
;
A
#
# COMPACT_ATOMS: atom_id res chain seq x y z
N MET A 1 2.67 14.50 4.31
CA MET A 1 3.50 13.30 4.47
C MET A 1 3.90 13.24 5.93
N ILE A 2 3.58 12.11 6.55
CA ILE A 2 3.91 11.80 7.93
C ILE A 2 4.61 10.45 7.98
N ALA A 3 5.42 10.26 9.03
CA ALA A 3 5.99 8.97 9.37
C ALA A 3 5.30 8.45 10.64
N LEU A 4 4.83 7.22 10.58
CA LEU A 4 4.11 6.53 11.65
C LEU A 4 4.94 5.33 12.09
N LYS A 5 5.28 5.25 13.37
CA LYS A 5 5.90 4.06 13.97
C LYS A 5 4.81 3.17 14.53
N LEU A 6 4.70 1.94 14.01
CA LEU A 6 3.71 0.97 14.46
C LEU A 6 4.24 0.29 15.73
N THR A 7 3.57 0.50 16.87
CA THR A 7 4.06 0.04 18.18
C THR A 7 3.81 -1.46 18.39
N ASN A 8 2.74 -1.99 17.79
CA ASN A 8 2.43 -3.42 17.81
C ASN A 8 2.74 -4.09 16.47
N VAL A 9 4.01 -4.45 16.28
CA VAL A 9 4.51 -5.11 15.05
C VAL A 9 3.72 -6.39 14.76
N LYS A 10 3.46 -7.23 15.77
CA LYS A 10 2.75 -8.51 15.58
C LYS A 10 1.34 -8.31 15.03
N ALA A 11 0.59 -7.35 15.58
CA ALA A 11 -0.74 -7.02 15.09
C ALA A 11 -0.67 -6.51 13.64
N CYS A 12 0.23 -5.58 13.34
CA CYS A 12 0.37 -5.07 11.98
C CYS A 12 0.76 -6.17 10.98
N MET A 13 1.67 -7.06 11.33
CA MET A 13 2.04 -8.22 10.51
C MET A 13 0.86 -9.16 10.26
N SER A 14 -0.02 -9.36 11.25
CA SER A 14 -1.27 -10.10 11.07
C SER A 14 -2.18 -9.42 10.06
N HIS A 15 -2.38 -8.10 10.19
CA HIS A 15 -3.20 -7.33 9.25
C HIS A 15 -2.64 -7.33 7.82
N LEU A 16 -1.30 -7.27 7.71
CA LEU A 16 -0.60 -7.23 6.43
C LEU A 16 -0.62 -8.58 5.71
N LEU A 17 -0.35 -9.68 6.42
CA LEU A 17 -0.10 -10.98 5.79
C LEU A 17 -1.23 -12.00 5.91
N LEU A 18 -2.11 -11.85 6.91
CA LEU A 18 -3.14 -12.85 7.23
C LEU A 18 -4.56 -12.36 7.01
N MET A 19 -4.79 -11.04 7.08
CA MET A 19 -6.11 -10.43 6.98
C MET A 19 -6.29 -9.67 5.68
N ASP A 20 -7.53 -9.35 5.35
CA ASP A 20 -7.96 -8.59 4.17
C ASP A 20 -7.75 -7.07 4.26
N THR A 21 -7.05 -6.61 5.30
CA THR A 21 -7.02 -5.19 5.68
C THR A 21 -6.42 -4.30 4.60
N PHE A 22 -5.44 -4.81 3.85
CA PHE A 22 -4.78 -4.10 2.76
C PHE A 22 -5.20 -4.59 1.37
N ASP A 23 -6.20 -5.47 1.25
CA ASP A 23 -6.50 -6.18 -0.01
C ASP A 23 -6.92 -5.27 -1.17
N SER A 24 -7.51 -4.12 -0.85
CA SER A 24 -7.91 -3.10 -1.84
C SER A 24 -6.77 -2.18 -2.29
N PHE A 25 -5.61 -2.26 -1.64
CA PHE A 25 -4.42 -1.52 -2.06
C PHE A 25 -3.73 -2.23 -3.22
N LEU A 26 -3.14 -1.44 -4.09
CA LEU A 26 -2.27 -1.89 -5.15
C LEU A 26 -0.84 -1.97 -4.63
N LEU A 27 -0.07 -3.00 -4.97
CA LEU A 27 1.35 -3.08 -4.64
C LEU A 27 2.17 -2.54 -5.81
N ILE A 28 2.95 -1.48 -5.61
CA ILE A 28 3.89 -0.96 -6.61
C ILE A 28 5.16 -1.82 -6.65
N GLU A 29 5.77 -2.04 -5.49
CA GLU A 29 6.97 -2.86 -5.34
C GLU A 29 7.02 -3.48 -3.94
N GLY A 30 7.69 -4.64 -3.85
CA GLY A 30 7.95 -5.33 -2.60
C GLY A 30 9.37 -5.87 -2.52
N GLU A 31 9.95 -5.84 -1.33
CA GLU A 31 11.22 -6.48 -1.01
C GLU A 31 11.10 -7.22 0.33
N ILE A 32 11.54 -8.47 0.37
CA ILE A 32 11.57 -9.29 1.59
C ILE A 32 12.97 -9.88 1.74
N MET A 33 13.62 -9.59 2.85
CA MET A 33 14.96 -10.08 3.16
C MET A 33 14.90 -11.19 4.21
N THR A 34 15.23 -12.41 3.79
CA THR A 34 15.33 -13.60 4.66
C THR A 34 16.70 -14.26 4.52
N PHE A 35 16.76 -15.52 4.11
CA PHE A 35 18.00 -16.17 3.64
C PHE A 35 18.43 -15.68 2.26
N ASN A 36 17.48 -15.13 1.49
CA ASN A 36 17.69 -14.41 0.24
C ASN A 36 16.88 -13.11 0.25
N THR A 37 17.22 -12.19 -0.65
CA THR A 37 16.40 -11.02 -0.94
C THR A 37 15.47 -11.33 -2.10
N PHE A 38 14.17 -11.35 -1.82
CA PHE A 38 13.12 -11.50 -2.81
C PHE A 38 12.60 -10.12 -3.21
N LYS A 39 12.50 -9.86 -4.51
CA LYS A 39 11.95 -8.62 -5.06
C LYS A 39 10.68 -8.94 -5.84
N ILE A 40 9.68 -8.09 -5.68
CA ILE A 40 8.38 -8.19 -6.34
C ILE A 40 8.19 -6.89 -7.11
N ASP A 41 8.02 -7.04 -8.41
CA ASP A 41 7.49 -5.99 -9.27
C ASP A 41 5.97 -6.08 -9.28
N GLY A 42 5.30 -4.99 -8.95
CA GLY A 42 3.85 -4.91 -8.88
C GLY A 42 3.12 -4.81 -10.21
N PHE A 43 3.82 -4.49 -11.31
CA PHE A 43 3.19 -4.29 -12.62
C PHE A 43 2.46 -5.54 -13.11
N ILE A 44 1.19 -5.38 -13.51
CA ILE A 44 0.44 -6.47 -14.13
C ILE A 44 0.99 -6.73 -15.53
N GLN A 45 1.53 -7.93 -15.73
CA GLN A 45 2.03 -8.39 -17.03
C GLN A 45 0.87 -8.80 -17.94
N LYS A 46 0.30 -7.85 -18.69
CA LYS A 46 -0.85 -8.11 -19.58
C LYS A 46 -0.61 -9.22 -20.61
N ASN A 47 0.63 -9.37 -21.06
CA ASN A 47 1.05 -10.41 -22.01
C ASN A 47 1.02 -11.83 -21.42
N PHE A 48 0.83 -11.98 -20.11
CA PHE A 48 0.64 -13.28 -19.48
C PHE A 48 -0.75 -13.86 -19.73
N TYR A 49 -1.74 -12.99 -19.95
CA TYR A 49 -3.15 -13.36 -20.10
C TYR A 49 -3.54 -13.51 -21.56
N THR A 50 -4.53 -14.36 -21.84
CA THR A 50 -5.14 -14.42 -23.18
C THR A 50 -6.08 -13.24 -23.42
N SER A 51 -6.44 -13.00 -24.68
CA SER A 51 -7.41 -11.96 -25.03
C SER A 51 -8.76 -12.19 -24.34
N GLU A 52 -9.23 -13.43 -24.25
CA GLU A 52 -10.48 -13.81 -23.59
C GLU A 52 -10.43 -13.53 -22.09
N GLU A 53 -9.28 -13.80 -21.43
CA GLU A 53 -9.08 -13.48 -20.02
C GLU A 53 -9.10 -11.97 -19.78
N LEU A 54 -8.43 -11.19 -20.63
CA LEU A 54 -8.41 -9.73 -20.53
C LEU A 54 -9.80 -9.11 -20.74
N GLU A 55 -10.59 -9.62 -21.69
CA GLU A 55 -11.97 -9.17 -21.91
C GLU A 55 -12.85 -9.45 -20.67
N GLN A 56 -12.70 -10.61 -20.04
CA GLN A 56 -13.43 -10.96 -18.82
C GLN A 56 -13.02 -10.12 -17.61
N MET A 57 -11.74 -9.77 -17.49
CA MET A 57 -11.22 -8.95 -16.41
C MET A 57 -11.56 -7.45 -16.57
N GLY A 58 -11.87 -7.02 -17.80
CA GLY A 58 -12.18 -5.63 -18.11
C GLY A 58 -10.99 -4.71 -17.90
N THR A 59 -11.24 -3.50 -17.36
CA THR A 59 -10.17 -2.53 -17.10
C THR A 59 -9.31 -2.95 -15.91
N LEU A 60 -8.16 -3.54 -16.21
CA LEU A 60 -7.14 -3.87 -15.23
C LEU A 60 -6.45 -2.61 -14.68
N PRO A 61 -6.15 -2.55 -13.37
CA PRO A 61 -5.24 -1.56 -12.84
C PRO A 61 -3.81 -1.77 -13.39
N GLU A 62 -2.96 -0.76 -13.20
CA GLU A 62 -1.55 -0.82 -13.58
C GLU A 62 -0.76 -1.85 -12.75
N TYR A 63 -1.08 -1.91 -11.46
CA TYR A 63 -0.42 -2.75 -10.46
C TYR A 63 -1.36 -3.83 -9.93
N ALA A 64 -0.81 -4.94 -9.44
CA ALA A 64 -1.60 -5.99 -8.81
C ALA A 64 -2.16 -5.55 -7.45
N TYR A 65 -3.36 -6.05 -7.11
CA TYR A 65 -3.91 -5.87 -5.77
C TYR A 65 -3.12 -6.70 -4.76
N TRP A 66 -2.96 -6.18 -3.55
CA TRP A 66 -2.28 -6.89 -2.47
C TRP A 66 -2.91 -8.26 -2.19
N LYS A 67 -4.24 -8.38 -2.31
CA LYS A 67 -4.97 -9.65 -2.19
C LYS A 67 -4.35 -10.78 -3.01
N GLN A 68 -3.84 -10.48 -4.20
CA GLN A 68 -3.27 -11.46 -5.12
C GLN A 68 -1.85 -11.89 -4.71
N LEU A 69 -1.12 -11.02 -4.00
CA LEU A 69 0.29 -11.21 -3.67
C LEU A 69 0.53 -11.59 -2.20
N ARG A 70 -0.43 -11.32 -1.31
CA ARG A 70 -0.32 -11.48 0.13
C ARG A 70 0.10 -12.89 0.54
N GLU A 71 -0.52 -13.91 -0.03
CA GLU A 71 -0.23 -15.31 0.33
C GLU A 71 1.19 -15.74 -0.08
N TYR A 72 1.66 -15.25 -1.22
CA TYR A 72 3.05 -15.47 -1.65
C TYR A 72 4.03 -14.76 -0.71
N CYS A 73 3.76 -13.51 -0.34
CA CYS A 73 4.58 -12.78 0.63
C CYS A 73 4.58 -13.46 2.00
N PHE A 74 3.42 -13.92 2.46
CA PHE A 74 3.31 -14.72 3.68
C PHE A 74 4.13 -16.00 3.56
N SER A 75 4.15 -16.67 2.41
CA SER A 75 4.95 -17.87 2.21
C SER A 75 6.46 -17.65 2.32
N LEU A 76 6.94 -16.46 1.97
CA LEU A 76 8.34 -16.05 2.09
C LEU A 76 8.73 -15.67 3.51
N ILE A 77 7.76 -15.21 4.32
CA ILE A 77 7.97 -14.74 5.69
C ILE A 77 7.68 -15.84 6.72
N LYS A 78 6.76 -16.78 6.42
CA LYS A 78 6.36 -17.84 7.35
C LYS A 78 7.55 -18.74 7.66
N GLY A 79 7.73 -19.09 8.93
CA GLY A 79 8.81 -19.95 9.37
C GLY A 79 9.17 -19.72 10.83
N LYS A 80 10.29 -20.32 11.26
CA LYS A 80 10.81 -20.18 12.63
C LYS A 80 11.71 -18.97 12.82
N LYS A 81 12.29 -18.45 11.74
CA LYS A 81 13.21 -17.30 11.77
C LYS A 81 12.47 -16.07 11.26
N THR A 82 12.55 -14.98 12.01
CA THR A 82 12.04 -13.67 11.59
C THR A 82 12.82 -13.18 10.37
N PRO A 83 12.16 -12.54 9.37
CA PRO A 83 12.87 -11.88 8.28
C PRO A 83 13.83 -10.81 8.82
N LEU A 84 14.93 -10.56 8.09
CA LEU A 84 15.86 -9.47 8.37
C LEU A 84 15.20 -8.10 8.16
N GLY A 85 14.27 -8.03 7.22
CA GLY A 85 13.48 -6.83 6.94
C GLY A 85 12.55 -7.03 5.76
N PHE A 86 11.66 -6.07 5.55
CA PHE A 86 10.88 -5.95 4.32
C PHE A 86 10.56 -4.49 4.01
N ARG A 87 10.23 -4.23 2.76
CA ARG A 87 9.67 -2.99 2.28
C ARG A 87 8.51 -3.30 1.33
N PHE A 88 7.37 -2.67 1.54
CA PHE A 88 6.25 -2.70 0.60
C PHE A 88 5.80 -1.28 0.31
N VAL A 89 5.70 -0.95 -0.98
CA VAL A 89 5.15 0.32 -1.43
C VAL A 89 3.77 0.04 -2.00
N PHE A 90 2.75 0.49 -1.29
CA PHE A 90 1.37 0.40 -1.72
C PHE A 90 0.91 1.71 -2.35
N SER A 91 -0.05 1.62 -3.26
CA SER A 91 -0.83 2.73 -3.78
C SER A 91 -2.31 2.51 -3.50
N LEU A 92 -3.01 3.60 -3.21
CA LEU A 92 -4.46 3.60 -3.15
C LEU A 92 -5.04 3.41 -4.57
N SER A 93 -6.07 2.59 -4.72
CA SER A 93 -6.67 2.35 -6.04
C SER A 93 -7.30 3.64 -6.62
N PRO A 94 -7.33 3.82 -7.95
CA PRO A 94 -7.90 5.04 -8.57
C PRO A 94 -9.32 5.35 -8.09
N LYS A 95 -10.15 4.31 -7.95
CA LYS A 95 -11.52 4.43 -7.40
C LYS A 95 -11.53 4.98 -5.97
N SER A 96 -10.58 4.57 -5.14
CA SER A 96 -10.47 5.01 -3.76
C SER A 96 -9.87 6.41 -3.64
N ILE A 97 -8.99 6.82 -4.57
CA ILE A 97 -8.49 8.19 -4.69
C ILE A 97 -9.66 9.14 -5.02
N ALA A 98 -10.45 8.82 -6.05
CA ALA A 98 -11.63 9.63 -6.42
C ALA A 98 -12.60 9.78 -5.24
N ARG A 99 -12.87 8.67 -4.53
CA ARG A 99 -13.71 8.70 -3.32
C ARG A 99 -13.13 9.58 -2.21
N LEU A 100 -11.81 9.56 -1.98
CA LEU A 100 -11.18 10.39 -0.96
C LEU A 100 -11.36 11.88 -1.27
N ILE A 101 -11.15 12.26 -2.53
CA ILE A 101 -11.32 13.65 -3.01
C ILE A 101 -12.76 14.11 -2.79
N GLU A 102 -13.74 13.32 -3.23
CA GLU A 102 -15.16 13.63 -3.10
C GLU A 102 -15.56 13.79 -1.61
N GLN A 103 -15.16 12.84 -0.75
CA GLN A 103 -15.52 12.85 0.67
C GLN A 103 -14.92 14.01 1.47
N ASN A 104 -13.82 14.61 0.99
CA ASN A 104 -13.18 15.75 1.64
C ASN A 104 -13.43 17.05 0.86
N GLU A 105 -14.28 17.03 -0.17
CA GLU A 105 -14.67 18.19 -0.99
C GLU A 105 -13.46 18.99 -1.52
N LEU A 106 -12.40 18.29 -1.92
CA LEU A 106 -11.10 18.93 -2.23
C LEU A 106 -11.11 19.77 -3.52
N GLY A 107 -12.16 19.65 -4.36
CA GLY A 107 -12.23 20.34 -5.64
C GLY A 107 -11.15 19.91 -6.65
N LEU A 108 -10.44 18.81 -6.40
CA LEU A 108 -9.39 18.28 -7.28
C LEU A 108 -10.00 17.28 -8.27
N ASN A 109 -9.42 17.23 -9.47
CA ASN A 109 -9.71 16.14 -10.40
C ASN A 109 -8.84 14.92 -10.05
N ALA A 110 -9.45 13.75 -9.91
CA ALA A 110 -8.74 12.51 -9.61
C ALA A 110 -7.71 12.15 -10.70
N ASP A 111 -7.97 12.54 -11.95
CA ASP A 111 -7.06 12.28 -13.07
C ASP A 111 -5.75 13.07 -12.99
N ASP A 112 -5.69 14.15 -12.22
CA ASP A 112 -4.47 14.93 -11.97
C ASP A 112 -3.57 14.31 -10.89
N ILE A 113 -4.09 13.31 -10.18
CA ILE A 113 -3.37 12.62 -9.11
C ILE A 113 -2.63 11.41 -9.70
N GLN A 114 -1.31 11.38 -9.50
CA GLN A 114 -0.50 10.24 -9.90
C GLN A 114 -0.64 9.07 -8.91
N GLY A 115 -0.72 9.35 -7.62
CA GLY A 115 -0.92 8.32 -6.61
C GLY A 115 -0.92 8.80 -5.17
N LEU A 116 -1.50 7.99 -4.29
CA LEU A 116 -1.46 8.13 -2.84
C LEU A 116 -0.85 6.86 -2.26
N TYR A 117 0.26 6.99 -1.55
CA TYR A 117 1.13 5.87 -1.23
C TYR A 117 1.20 5.57 0.27
N LEU A 118 1.34 4.28 0.59
CA LEU A 118 1.75 3.78 1.89
C LEU A 118 3.05 2.98 1.73
N ASN A 119 4.14 3.47 2.31
CA ASN A 119 5.41 2.74 2.35
C ASN A 119 5.56 2.08 3.71
N LEU A 120 5.42 0.75 3.77
CA LEU A 120 5.67 -0.04 4.97
C LEU A 120 7.10 -0.56 4.94
N ARG A 121 7.87 -0.26 5.99
CA ARG A 121 9.24 -0.72 6.15
C ARG A 121 9.44 -1.36 7.52
N TYR A 122 9.98 -2.57 7.52
CA TYR A 122 10.40 -3.26 8.73
C TYR A 122 11.89 -3.56 8.67
N ASP A 123 12.61 -3.20 9.74
CA ASP A 123 14.01 -3.55 9.96
C ASP A 123 14.32 -3.63 11.46
N SER A 124 15.61 -3.53 11.83
CA SER A 124 16.07 -3.59 13.22
C SER A 124 15.51 -2.46 14.11
N THR A 125 15.00 -1.38 13.53
CA THR A 125 14.44 -0.23 14.25
C THR A 125 12.93 -0.36 14.52
N GLY A 126 12.28 -1.35 13.92
CA GLY A 126 10.86 -1.63 14.05
C GLY A 126 10.11 -1.50 12.72
N LEU A 127 8.79 -1.36 12.81
CA LEU A 127 7.89 -1.20 11.67
C LEU A 127 7.44 0.26 11.54
N GLN A 128 7.68 0.85 10.38
CA GLN A 128 7.30 2.21 10.04
C GLN A 128 6.36 2.21 8.84
N CYS A 129 5.44 3.17 8.82
CA CYS A 129 4.61 3.51 7.68
C CYS A 129 4.83 4.98 7.31
N ILE A 130 5.18 5.25 6.06
CA ILE A 130 5.35 6.61 5.55
C ILE A 130 4.28 6.84 4.49
N THR A 131 3.52 7.92 4.63
CA THR A 131 2.53 8.33 3.62
C THR A 131 3.20 9.08 2.47
N GLY A 132 2.69 8.96 1.26
CA GLY A 132 3.17 9.76 0.13
C GLY A 132 2.01 10.24 -0.73
N THR A 133 2.17 11.39 -1.36
CA THR A 133 1.23 11.94 -2.33
C THR A 133 1.99 12.38 -3.57
N SER A 134 1.46 12.06 -4.75
CA SER A 134 2.06 12.47 -6.02
C SER A 134 0.99 12.98 -6.96
N PHE A 135 1.29 14.12 -7.58
CA PHE A 135 0.50 14.74 -8.63
C PHE A 135 1.19 14.52 -9.98
N LYS A 136 0.42 14.55 -11.08
CA LYS A 136 0.98 14.51 -12.45
C LYS A 136 1.62 15.85 -12.84
N SER A 137 1.20 16.94 -12.22
CA SER A 137 1.75 18.28 -12.38
C SER A 137 2.10 18.87 -11.01
N PHE A 138 2.97 19.87 -10.98
CA PHE A 138 3.33 20.53 -9.73
C PHE A 138 2.11 21.27 -9.13
N SER A 139 1.85 21.04 -7.85
CA SER A 139 0.84 21.76 -7.07
C SER A 139 1.45 22.23 -5.75
N MET A 140 1.11 23.46 -5.33
CA MET A 140 1.44 23.96 -3.98
C MET A 140 0.36 23.62 -2.95
N ASP A 141 -0.80 23.13 -3.39
CA ASP A 141 -1.89 22.77 -2.49
C ASP A 141 -1.58 21.47 -1.74
N LYS A 142 -1.63 21.54 -0.41
CA LYS A 142 -1.41 20.43 0.52
C LYS A 142 -2.70 19.80 1.04
N SER A 143 -3.86 20.25 0.57
CA SER A 143 -5.18 19.74 0.98
C SER A 143 -5.28 18.22 0.84
N LEU A 144 -4.82 17.67 -0.30
CA LEU A 144 -4.78 16.23 -0.55
C LEU A 144 -3.81 15.50 0.39
N GLU A 145 -2.64 16.10 0.64
CA GLU A 145 -1.64 15.55 1.56
C GLU A 145 -2.22 15.40 2.96
N HIS A 146 -2.87 16.45 3.48
CA HIS A 146 -3.53 16.42 4.79
C HIS A 146 -4.71 15.45 4.83
N ALA A 147 -5.53 15.40 3.78
CA ALA A 147 -6.66 14.46 3.69
C ALA A 147 -6.17 13.01 3.69
N TRP A 148 -5.09 12.73 2.94
CA TRP A 148 -4.45 11.42 2.91
C TRP A 148 -3.87 11.02 4.26
N ASP A 149 -3.04 11.87 4.85
CA ASP A 149 -2.42 11.64 6.16
C ASP A 149 -3.46 11.37 7.25
N ASN A 150 -4.56 12.12 7.24
CA ASN A 150 -5.69 11.92 8.16
C ASN A 150 -6.44 10.61 7.91
N MET A 151 -6.64 10.23 6.64
CA MET A 151 -7.30 8.97 6.30
C MET A 151 -6.48 7.77 6.77
N VAL A 152 -5.16 7.80 6.59
CA VAL A 152 -4.25 6.71 7.00
C VAL A 152 -4.27 6.52 8.52
N GLN A 153 -4.21 7.62 9.28
CA GLN A 153 -4.35 7.56 10.74
C GLN A 153 -5.69 6.96 11.17
N LYS A 154 -6.81 7.41 10.58
CA LYS A 154 -8.14 6.85 10.84
C LYS A 154 -8.26 5.39 10.45
N PHE A 155 -7.63 5.00 9.33
CA PHE A 155 -7.59 3.62 8.86
C PHE A 155 -6.88 2.71 9.87
N PHE A 156 -5.72 3.11 10.37
CA PHE A 156 -5.00 2.36 11.41
C PHE A 156 -5.78 2.29 12.73
N GLN A 157 -6.32 3.42 13.21
CA GLN A 157 -7.15 3.45 14.42
C GLN A 157 -8.36 2.51 14.31
N LYS A 158 -9.10 2.57 13.19
CA LYS A 158 -10.27 1.71 12.95
C LYS A 158 -9.92 0.22 12.92
N LYS A 159 -8.69 -0.12 12.54
CA LYS A 159 -8.19 -1.50 12.48
C LYS A 159 -7.51 -1.93 13.78
N GLY A 160 -7.46 -1.06 14.81
CA GLY A 160 -6.78 -1.37 16.07
C GLY A 160 -5.26 -1.47 15.92
N LEU A 161 -4.69 -0.74 14.97
CA LEU A 161 -3.25 -0.64 14.76
C LEU A 161 -2.72 0.59 15.49
N ASP A 162 -2.05 0.37 16.62
CA ASP A 162 -1.46 1.43 17.42
C ASP A 162 -0.21 2.02 16.75
N PHE A 163 -0.08 3.35 16.77
CA PHE A 163 1.04 4.06 16.17
C PHE A 163 1.44 5.32 16.93
N GLU A 164 2.69 5.74 16.73
CA GLU A 164 3.24 7.03 17.13
C GLU A 164 3.60 7.83 15.88
N ILE A 165 3.28 9.12 15.83
CA ILE A 165 3.75 10.02 14.77
C ILE A 165 5.19 10.43 15.10
N LEU A 166 6.09 10.30 14.12
CA LEU A 166 7.52 10.65 14.22
C LEU A 166 7.81 12.08 13.76
#